data_AF-A0A7Y2H1N1-F1
#
_entry.id   AF-A0A7Y2H1N1-F1
#
_cell.length_a   1.000
_cell.length_b   1.000
_cell.length_c   1.000
_cell.angle_alpha   90.00
_cell.angle_beta   90.00
_cell.angle_gamma   90.00
#
_symmetry.space_group_name_H-M   'P 1'
#
loop_
_entity.id
_entity.type
_entity.pdbx_description
1 polymer ?
#
loop_
_entity_poly.entity_id
_entity_poly.type
_entity_poly.pdbx_seq_one_letter_code
_entity_poly.pdbx_strand_id
1 'polypeptide(L)'
;MLNRITLGVSALAMGLALVSCAGTRLDPAQFQSDIASGQYEAALSQLDQESKDDVAQLLDRGLLLSSLEEYDASNEAFDKAEQKIDDLYTRSLTQEALSLLTNDRTRDYRAPRFERVLIPYFRAWNYIEQGDVEGALVEARKINERLEFERTQCPDEEGACGEDAFLRFFSGLVFEWGGEWNDA
;
A
#
# COMPACT_ATOMS: atom_id res chain seq x y z
N MET A 1 -47.58 34.83 30.20
CA MET A 1 -46.72 33.67 30.56
C MET A 1 -46.26 32.82 29.37
N LEU A 2 -46.84 32.96 28.16
CA LEU A 2 -46.48 32.11 26.99
C LEU A 2 -45.20 32.51 26.24
N ASN A 3 -44.59 33.67 26.50
CA ASN A 3 -43.44 34.18 25.72
C ASN A 3 -42.06 33.84 26.30
N ARG A 4 -41.98 33.18 27.46
CA ARG A 4 -40.71 32.71 28.05
C ARG A 4 -40.36 31.27 27.66
N ILE A 5 -41.36 30.50 27.19
CA ILE A 5 -41.20 29.10 26.82
C ILE A 5 -40.69 28.98 25.38
N THR A 6 -41.12 29.86 24.48
CA THR A 6 -40.68 29.88 23.07
C THR A 6 -39.20 30.28 22.92
N LEU A 7 -38.68 31.20 23.74
CA LEU A 7 -37.25 31.53 23.76
C LEU A 7 -36.38 30.37 24.28
N GLY A 8 -36.89 29.56 25.21
CA GLY A 8 -36.17 28.40 25.75
C GLY A 8 -36.04 27.25 24.75
N VAL A 9 -37.05 27.07 23.88
CA VAL A 9 -37.05 26.01 22.85
C VAL A 9 -36.17 26.39 21.66
N SER A 10 -36.11 27.66 21.26
CA SER A 10 -35.19 28.11 20.20
C SER A 10 -33.72 28.09 20.62
N ALA A 11 -33.40 28.27 21.90
CA ALA A 11 -32.02 28.14 22.41
C ALA A 11 -31.55 26.67 22.49
N LEU A 12 -32.47 25.72 22.70
CA LEU A 12 -32.15 24.30 22.77
C LEU A 12 -31.96 23.67 21.38
N ALA A 13 -32.67 24.17 20.36
CA ALA A 13 -32.51 23.72 18.97
C ALA A 13 -31.21 24.22 18.29
N MET A 14 -30.63 25.32 18.78
CA MET A 14 -29.34 25.84 18.30
C MET A 14 -28.12 25.13 18.93
N GLY A 15 -28.33 24.40 20.04
CA GLY A 15 -27.26 23.69 20.76
C GLY A 15 -26.92 22.29 20.22
N LEU A 16 -27.80 21.68 19.41
CA LEU A 16 -27.61 20.30 18.90
C LEU A 16 -26.91 20.21 17.52
N ALA A 17 -26.57 21.33 16.88
CA ALA A 17 -25.95 21.33 15.56
C ALA A 17 -24.40 21.28 15.58
N LEU A 18 -23.78 21.13 16.75
CA LEU A 18 -22.31 21.04 16.91
C LEU A 18 -21.82 19.64 17.25
N VAL A 19 -22.60 18.57 16.99
CA VAL A 19 -22.02 17.24 16.81
C VAL A 19 -21.32 17.25 15.45
N SER A 20 -20.21 17.98 15.42
CA SER A 20 -19.19 17.92 14.39
C SER A 20 -18.93 16.46 14.10
N CYS A 21 -18.96 16.09 12.83
CA CYS A 21 -18.38 14.85 12.36
C CYS A 21 -16.89 14.88 12.73
N ALA A 22 -16.56 14.43 13.94
CA ALA A 22 -15.25 13.91 14.23
C ALA A 22 -15.18 12.61 13.43
N GLY A 23 -14.92 12.73 12.12
CA GLY A 23 -14.34 11.60 11.38
C GLY A 23 -13.11 11.23 12.18
N THR A 24 -13.17 10.07 12.84
CA THR A 24 -12.05 9.50 13.55
C THR A 24 -10.92 9.41 12.55
N ARG A 25 -9.92 10.27 12.73
CA ARG A 25 -8.67 10.15 11.98
C ARG A 25 -8.05 8.82 12.36
N LEU A 26 -7.28 8.24 11.45
CA LEU A 26 -6.50 7.05 11.75
C LEU A 26 -5.65 7.34 13.01
N ASP A 27 -5.83 6.55 14.06
CA ASP A 27 -4.94 6.58 15.24
C ASP A 27 -3.80 5.59 14.99
N PRO A 28 -2.56 6.06 14.74
CA PRO A 28 -1.46 5.17 14.40
C PRO A 28 -1.13 4.19 15.52
N ALA A 29 -1.33 4.57 16.79
CA ALA A 29 -1.02 3.69 17.92
C ALA A 29 -2.03 2.54 18.01
N GLN A 30 -3.31 2.85 17.83
CA GLN A 30 -4.37 1.85 17.81
C GLN A 30 -4.25 0.93 16.59
N PHE A 31 -4.05 1.50 15.40
CA PHE A 31 -3.86 0.75 14.16
C PHE A 31 -2.71 -0.28 14.27
N GLN A 32 -1.55 0.14 14.80
CA GLN A 32 -0.42 -0.76 14.99
C GLN A 32 -0.70 -1.82 16.07
N SER A 33 -1.42 -1.45 17.14
CA SER A 33 -1.83 -2.40 18.18
C SER A 33 -2.76 -3.48 17.62
N ASP A 34 -3.70 -3.09 16.75
CA ASP A 34 -4.65 -4.01 16.14
C ASP A 34 -3.95 -4.98 15.19
N ILE A 35 -3.04 -4.50 14.33
CA ILE A 35 -2.19 -5.36 13.49
C ILE A 35 -1.37 -6.33 14.35
N ALA A 36 -0.68 -5.83 15.38
CA ALA A 36 0.16 -6.65 16.25
C ALA A 36 -0.63 -7.72 17.02
N SER A 37 -1.92 -7.49 17.24
CA SER A 37 -2.83 -8.41 17.94
C SER A 37 -3.63 -9.31 16.99
N GLY A 38 -3.39 -9.23 15.67
CA GLY A 38 -4.14 -9.99 14.66
C GLY A 38 -5.58 -9.52 14.43
N GLN A 39 -5.93 -8.30 14.87
CA GLN A 39 -7.25 -7.70 14.69
C GLN A 39 -7.33 -6.97 13.34
N TYR A 40 -7.16 -7.70 12.24
CA TYR A 40 -7.01 -7.13 10.91
C TYR A 40 -8.29 -6.44 10.41
N GLU A 41 -9.48 -6.93 10.75
CA GLU A 41 -10.74 -6.29 10.39
C GLU A 41 -10.91 -4.92 11.07
N ALA A 42 -10.48 -4.80 12.32
CA ALA A 42 -10.48 -3.54 13.06
C ALA A 42 -9.48 -2.55 12.47
N ALA A 43 -8.29 -3.02 12.09
CA ALA A 43 -7.28 -2.20 11.41
C ALA A 43 -7.78 -1.73 10.03
N LEU A 44 -8.41 -2.62 9.24
CA LEU A 44 -8.97 -2.30 7.92
C LEU A 44 -10.10 -1.27 8.02
N SER A 45 -10.99 -1.43 9.00
CA SER A 45 -12.07 -0.48 9.27
C SER A 45 -11.56 0.91 9.67
N GLN A 46 -10.43 0.99 10.38
CA GLN A 46 -9.76 2.27 10.66
C GLN A 46 -9.16 2.89 9.41
N LEU A 47 -8.50 2.07 8.57
CA LEU A 47 -7.90 2.52 7.33
C LEU A 47 -8.95 3.10 6.37
N ASP A 48 -10.12 2.46 6.27
CA ASP A 48 -11.24 2.87 5.41
C ASP A 48 -11.90 4.21 5.80
N GLN A 49 -11.64 4.71 7.02
CA GLN A 49 -12.16 6.01 7.46
C GLN A 49 -11.38 7.17 6.84
N GLU A 50 -10.14 6.95 6.42
CA GLU A 50 -9.40 7.90 5.63
C GLU A 50 -9.62 7.61 4.14
N SER A 51 -10.46 8.40 3.47
CA SER A 51 -10.66 8.30 2.01
C SER A 51 -9.43 8.82 1.24
N LYS A 52 -8.30 8.11 1.32
CA LYS A 52 -7.07 8.45 0.58
C LYS A 52 -6.47 7.22 -0.08
N ASP A 53 -6.57 7.14 -1.40
CA ASP A 53 -5.85 6.12 -2.18
C ASP A 53 -4.40 6.53 -2.41
N ASP A 54 -3.63 6.82 -1.35
CA ASP A 54 -2.18 6.97 -1.44
C ASP A 54 -1.45 5.64 -1.38
N VAL A 55 -0.18 5.65 -1.82
CA VAL A 55 0.59 4.42 -1.96
C VAL A 55 0.69 3.68 -0.63
N ALA A 56 0.92 4.39 0.48
CA ALA A 56 1.05 3.77 1.79
C ALA A 56 -0.26 3.11 2.22
N GLN A 57 -1.39 3.79 2.07
CA GLN A 57 -2.69 3.19 2.38
C GLN A 57 -3.02 1.99 1.51
N LEU A 58 -2.70 2.03 0.21
CA LEU A 58 -2.93 0.89 -0.68
C LEU A 58 -2.08 -0.32 -0.31
N LEU A 59 -0.82 -0.11 0.12
CA LEU A 59 0.04 -1.17 0.62
C LEU A 59 -0.48 -1.76 1.93
N ASP A 60 -0.83 -0.92 2.90
CA ASP A 60 -1.43 -1.36 4.17
C ASP A 60 -2.73 -2.13 3.93
N ARG A 61 -3.58 -1.65 3.01
CA ARG A 61 -4.83 -2.32 2.62
C ARG A 61 -4.55 -3.70 2.01
N GLY A 62 -3.59 -3.80 1.08
CA GLY A 62 -3.19 -5.06 0.46
C GLY A 62 -2.75 -6.09 1.50
N LEU A 63 -1.92 -5.68 2.45
CA LEU A 63 -1.45 -6.54 3.54
C LEU A 63 -2.57 -7.01 4.46
N LEU A 64 -3.46 -6.11 4.88
CA LEU A 64 -4.59 -6.44 5.73
C LEU A 64 -5.55 -7.41 5.06
N LEU A 65 -5.88 -7.17 3.78
CA LEU A 65 -6.75 -8.05 3.00
C LEU A 65 -6.12 -9.43 2.77
N SER A 66 -4.81 -9.50 2.50
CA SER A 66 -4.09 -10.78 2.42
C SER A 66 -4.15 -11.55 3.75
N SER A 67 -3.99 -10.84 4.86
CA SER A 67 -4.09 -11.42 6.22
C SER A 67 -5.50 -11.89 6.59
N LEU A 68 -6.51 -11.40 5.87
CA LEU A 68 -7.92 -11.79 5.98
C LEU A 68 -8.32 -12.84 4.94
N GLU A 69 -7.36 -13.38 4.18
CA GLU A 69 -7.60 -14.33 3.08
C GLU A 69 -8.46 -13.74 1.93
N GLU A 70 -8.62 -12.42 1.89
CA GLU A 70 -9.28 -11.68 0.81
C GLU A 70 -8.29 -11.38 -0.33
N TYR A 71 -7.72 -12.45 -0.89
CA TYR A 71 -6.60 -12.41 -1.83
C TYR A 71 -6.88 -11.59 -3.11
N ASP A 72 -8.09 -11.67 -3.68
CA ASP A 72 -8.42 -10.90 -4.89
C ASP A 72 -8.45 -9.40 -4.62
N ALA A 73 -9.08 -8.99 -3.51
CA ALA A 73 -9.14 -7.59 -3.09
C ALA A 73 -7.75 -7.08 -2.68
N SER A 74 -6.95 -7.94 -2.05
CA SER A 74 -5.54 -7.67 -1.75
C SER A 74 -4.73 -7.39 -3.02
N ASN A 75 -4.87 -8.26 -4.03
CA ASN A 75 -4.21 -8.11 -5.32
C ASN A 75 -4.64 -6.83 -6.04
N GLU A 76 -5.92 -6.44 -5.97
CA GLU A 76 -6.41 -5.17 -6.53
C GLU A 76 -5.78 -3.95 -5.82
N ALA A 77 -5.66 -3.99 -4.49
CA ALA A 77 -5.03 -2.91 -3.74
C ALA A 77 -3.54 -2.76 -4.09
N PHE A 78 -2.83 -3.89 -4.20
CA PHE A 78 -1.43 -3.92 -4.62
C PHE A 78 -1.23 -3.43 -6.06
N ASP A 79 -2.11 -3.81 -6.99
CA ASP A 79 -2.05 -3.36 -8.38
C ASP A 79 -2.24 -1.84 -8.48
N LYS A 80 -3.20 -1.28 -7.75
CA LYS A 80 -3.38 0.19 -7.63
C LYS A 80 -2.14 0.87 -7.04
N ALA A 81 -1.50 0.25 -6.04
CA ALA A 81 -0.27 0.77 -5.46
C ALA A 81 0.86 0.83 -6.50
N GLU A 82 1.06 -0.24 -7.28
CA GLU A 82 2.04 -0.29 -8.37
C GLU A 82 1.79 0.81 -9.41
N GLN A 83 0.56 0.92 -9.91
CA GLN A 83 0.18 1.97 -10.88
C GLN A 83 0.50 3.37 -10.34
N LYS A 84 0.18 3.63 -9.07
CA LYS A 84 0.43 4.94 -8.47
C LYS A 84 1.91 5.22 -8.25
N ILE A 85 2.71 4.20 -7.92
CA ILE A 85 4.17 4.31 -7.81
C ILE A 85 4.78 4.68 -9.17
N ASP A 86 4.32 4.05 -10.25
CA ASP A 86 4.79 4.31 -11.61
C ASP A 86 4.41 5.71 -12.10
N ASP A 87 3.20 6.17 -11.77
CA ASP A 87 2.75 7.54 -12.02
C ASP A 87 3.63 8.57 -11.29
N LEU A 88 3.91 8.34 -10.01
CA LEU A 88 4.77 9.22 -9.21
C LEU A 88 6.22 9.23 -9.70
N TYR A 89 6.72 8.10 -10.21
CA TYR A 89 8.03 8.02 -10.84
C TYR A 89 8.08 8.79 -12.17
N THR A 90 7.06 8.64 -13.02
CA THR A 90 6.96 9.36 -14.31
C THR A 90 6.84 10.88 -14.09
N ARG A 91 6.01 11.29 -13.12
CA ARG A 91 5.89 12.69 -12.71
C ARG A 91 7.20 13.22 -12.16
N SER A 92 7.94 12.42 -11.39
CA SER A 92 9.29 12.80 -10.91
C SER A 92 10.20 13.21 -12.05
N LEU A 93 10.31 12.38 -13.09
CA LEU A 93 11.20 12.64 -14.22
C LEU A 93 10.77 13.91 -14.98
N THR A 94 9.45 14.09 -15.13
CA THR A 94 8.87 15.28 -15.79
C THR A 94 9.04 16.55 -14.94
N GLN A 95 8.80 16.45 -13.62
CA GLN A 95 8.94 17.54 -12.67
C GLN A 95 10.40 17.87 -12.41
N GLU A 96 11.34 16.95 -12.49
CA GLU A 96 12.77 17.27 -12.36
C GLU A 96 13.19 18.23 -13.48
N ALA A 97 12.73 17.99 -14.72
CA ALA A 97 12.92 18.91 -15.84
C ALA A 97 12.25 20.29 -15.64
N LEU A 98 11.08 20.34 -14.97
CA LEU A 98 10.36 21.58 -14.66
C LEU A 98 10.83 22.28 -13.37
N SER A 99 11.41 21.54 -12.42
CA SER A 99 11.84 22.03 -11.10
C SER A 99 13.16 22.80 -11.16
N LEU A 100 13.92 22.60 -12.25
CA LEU A 100 14.97 23.54 -12.68
C LEU A 100 14.40 24.95 -12.94
N LEU A 101 13.09 25.07 -13.15
CA LEU A 101 12.38 26.34 -13.38
C LEU A 101 11.52 26.77 -12.17
N THR A 102 11.09 25.85 -11.29
CA THR A 102 10.22 26.15 -10.14
C THR A 102 10.56 25.35 -8.88
N ASN A 103 10.65 26.02 -7.72
CA ASN A 103 10.91 25.41 -6.41
C ASN A 103 9.63 24.77 -5.84
N ASP A 104 9.57 23.44 -5.71
CA ASP A 104 8.34 22.74 -5.30
C ASP A 104 8.53 21.86 -4.05
N ARG A 105 7.66 22.03 -3.04
CA ARG A 105 7.87 21.57 -1.65
C ARG A 105 6.77 20.67 -1.06
N THR A 106 5.91 20.07 -1.87
CA THR A 106 4.98 19.02 -1.44
C THR A 106 5.27 17.73 -2.21
N ARG A 107 6.09 16.85 -1.63
CA ARG A 107 6.40 15.54 -2.23
C ARG A 107 5.42 14.49 -1.74
N ASP A 108 4.67 13.90 -2.67
CA ASP A 108 3.91 12.68 -2.45
C ASP A 108 4.82 11.56 -1.92
N TYR A 109 4.26 10.65 -1.12
CA TYR A 109 4.99 9.48 -0.60
C TYR A 109 5.58 8.68 -1.77
N ARG A 110 6.90 8.51 -1.75
CA ARG A 110 7.62 7.69 -2.73
C ARG A 110 7.97 6.39 -2.04
N ALA A 111 7.28 5.31 -2.40
CA ALA A 111 7.63 3.98 -1.93
C ALA A 111 9.13 3.76 -2.08
N PRO A 112 9.84 3.51 -0.96
CA PRO A 112 11.22 3.05 -0.97
C PRO A 112 11.40 1.89 -1.93
N ARG A 113 12.60 1.76 -2.48
CA ARG A 113 12.92 0.74 -3.48
C ARG A 113 12.57 -0.67 -3.00
N PHE A 114 12.85 -0.98 -1.74
CA PHE A 114 12.52 -2.29 -1.15
C PHE A 114 11.01 -2.57 -1.12
N GLU A 115 10.16 -1.58 -0.80
CA GLU A 115 8.70 -1.77 -0.75
C GLU A 115 8.13 -2.09 -2.12
N ARG A 116 8.75 -1.58 -3.20
CA ARG A 116 8.33 -1.88 -4.57
C ARG A 116 8.56 -3.33 -4.94
N VAL A 117 9.64 -3.96 -4.47
CA VAL A 117 9.93 -5.38 -4.76
C VAL A 117 9.03 -6.30 -3.94
N LEU A 118 8.57 -5.84 -2.77
CA LEU A 118 7.66 -6.61 -1.92
C LEU A 118 6.24 -6.71 -2.47
N ILE A 119 5.80 -5.78 -3.32
CA ILE A 119 4.44 -5.86 -3.91
C ILE A 119 4.23 -7.16 -4.70
N PRO A 120 5.05 -7.50 -5.73
CA PRO A 120 4.88 -8.75 -6.43
C PRO A 120 5.14 -9.97 -5.53
N TYR A 121 5.95 -9.86 -4.47
CA TYR A 121 6.07 -10.93 -3.47
C TYR A 121 4.73 -11.25 -2.78
N PHE A 122 4.03 -10.24 -2.26
CA PHE A 122 2.73 -10.47 -1.61
C PHE A 122 1.66 -10.92 -2.60
N ARG A 123 1.67 -10.40 -3.83
CA ARG A 123 0.77 -10.88 -4.89
C ARG A 123 1.06 -12.33 -5.27
N ALA A 124 2.33 -12.72 -5.39
CA ALA A 124 2.71 -14.12 -5.63
C ALA A 124 2.21 -15.02 -4.49
N TRP A 125 2.38 -14.60 -3.23
CA TRP A 125 1.86 -15.33 -2.07
C TRP A 125 0.35 -15.52 -2.14
N ASN A 126 -0.40 -14.45 -2.44
CA ASN A 126 -1.85 -14.52 -2.62
C ASN A 126 -2.24 -15.53 -3.70
N TYR A 127 -1.56 -15.53 -4.85
CA TYR A 127 -1.83 -16.50 -5.93
C TYR A 127 -1.47 -17.94 -5.53
N ILE A 128 -0.41 -18.15 -4.74
CA ILE A 128 -0.06 -19.45 -4.18
C ILE A 128 -1.19 -19.97 -3.29
N GLU A 129 -1.72 -19.14 -2.38
CA GLU A 129 -2.84 -19.51 -1.50
C GLU A 129 -4.13 -19.83 -2.28
N GLN A 130 -4.33 -19.18 -3.42
CA GLN A 130 -5.43 -19.46 -4.34
C GLN A 130 -5.21 -20.71 -5.22
N GLY A 131 -3.99 -21.26 -5.26
CA GLY A 131 -3.59 -22.32 -6.19
C GLY A 131 -3.46 -21.84 -7.65
N ASP A 132 -3.38 -20.53 -7.88
CA ASP A 132 -3.16 -19.93 -9.20
C ASP A 132 -1.65 -19.93 -9.53
N VAL A 133 -1.24 -21.00 -10.20
CA VAL A 133 0.15 -21.19 -10.61
C VAL A 133 0.59 -20.11 -11.61
N GLU A 134 -0.25 -19.76 -12.57
CA GLU A 134 0.09 -18.78 -13.61
C GLU A 134 0.27 -17.39 -13.01
N GLY A 135 -0.65 -16.98 -12.13
CA GLY A 135 -0.55 -15.72 -11.39
C GLY A 135 0.73 -15.63 -10.56
N ALA A 136 1.07 -16.69 -9.81
CA ALA A 136 2.28 -16.74 -9.00
C ALA A 136 3.57 -16.62 -9.85
N LEU A 137 3.63 -17.30 -11.00
CA LEU A 137 4.76 -17.24 -11.92
C LEU A 137 4.94 -15.85 -12.54
N VAL A 138 3.85 -15.17 -12.89
CA VAL A 138 3.91 -13.78 -13.39
C VAL A 138 4.55 -12.85 -12.34
N GLU A 139 4.13 -12.98 -11.09
CA GLU A 139 4.67 -12.15 -10.01
C GLU A 139 6.12 -12.53 -9.64
N ALA A 140 6.50 -13.80 -9.72
CA ALA A 140 7.89 -14.23 -9.56
C ALA A 140 8.83 -13.62 -10.63
N ARG A 141 8.37 -13.52 -11.89
CA ARG A 141 9.11 -12.81 -12.96
C ARG A 141 9.28 -11.33 -12.63
N LYS A 142 8.22 -10.66 -12.17
CA LYS A 142 8.29 -9.26 -11.73
C LYS A 142 9.28 -9.04 -10.58
N ILE A 143 9.37 -9.97 -9.62
CA ILE A 143 10.40 -9.90 -8.55
C ILE A 143 11.79 -9.87 -9.16
N ASN A 144 12.10 -10.82 -10.06
CA ASN A 144 13.40 -10.89 -10.72
C ASN A 144 13.73 -9.64 -11.55
N GLU A 145 12.76 -9.13 -12.31
CA GLU A 145 12.91 -7.90 -13.10
C GLU A 145 13.19 -6.68 -12.21
N ARG A 146 12.48 -6.54 -11.09
CA ARG A 146 12.67 -5.44 -10.15
C ARG A 146 14.02 -5.52 -9.44
N LEU A 147 14.44 -6.70 -8.99
CA LEU A 147 15.76 -6.89 -8.39
C LEU A 147 16.88 -6.56 -9.38
N GLU A 148 16.74 -6.98 -10.64
CA GLU A 148 17.71 -6.64 -11.68
C GLU A 148 17.75 -5.13 -11.95
N PHE A 149 16.59 -4.48 -12.05
CA PHE A 149 16.53 -3.02 -12.17
C PHE A 149 17.24 -2.33 -11.00
N GLU A 150 16.94 -2.71 -9.76
CA GLU A 150 17.56 -2.15 -8.56
C GLU A 150 19.08 -2.33 -8.53
N ARG A 151 19.55 -3.52 -8.93
CA ARG A 151 20.98 -3.82 -9.11
C ARG A 151 21.63 -2.88 -10.13
N THR A 152 20.98 -2.59 -11.27
CA THR A 152 21.53 -1.65 -12.27
C THR A 152 21.59 -0.20 -11.79
N GLN A 153 20.73 0.18 -10.84
CA GLN A 153 20.71 1.53 -10.24
C GLN A 153 21.71 1.65 -9.07
N CYS A 154 22.36 0.55 -8.68
CA CYS A 154 23.29 0.53 -7.57
C CYS A 154 24.65 1.14 -7.95
N PRO A 155 25.16 2.14 -7.20
CA PRO A 155 26.48 2.73 -7.45
C PRO A 155 27.65 1.88 -6.90
N ASP A 156 27.36 0.78 -6.22
CA ASP A 156 28.36 -0.12 -5.64
C ASP A 156 28.82 -1.17 -6.67
N GLU A 157 30.13 -1.20 -6.96
CA GLU A 157 30.73 -2.18 -7.87
C GLU A 157 30.74 -3.60 -7.29
N GLU A 158 30.57 -3.75 -5.97
CA GLU A 158 30.55 -5.04 -5.27
C GLU A 158 29.18 -5.74 -5.35
N GLY A 159 28.15 -5.04 -5.86
CA GLY A 159 26.83 -5.62 -6.16
C GLY A 159 25.96 -5.95 -4.96
N ALA A 160 26.31 -5.48 -3.76
CA ALA A 160 25.56 -5.79 -2.53
C ALA A 160 24.26 -4.98 -2.39
N CYS A 161 24.16 -3.81 -3.03
CA CYS A 161 22.96 -2.98 -2.98
C CYS A 161 22.00 -3.32 -4.13
N GLY A 162 20.71 -3.47 -3.82
CA GLY A 162 19.69 -3.89 -4.79
C GLY A 162 19.52 -5.41 -4.91
N GLU A 163 20.31 -6.19 -4.16
CA GLU A 163 20.18 -7.63 -4.05
C GLU A 163 19.37 -8.01 -2.81
N ASP A 164 18.35 -8.86 -3.00
CA ASP A 164 17.60 -9.49 -1.91
C ASP A 164 17.62 -11.00 -2.10
N ALA A 165 18.50 -11.67 -1.35
CA ALA A 165 18.70 -13.11 -1.43
C ALA A 165 17.44 -13.90 -1.06
N PHE A 166 16.61 -13.37 -0.16
CA PHE A 166 15.35 -14.01 0.21
C PHE A 166 14.38 -13.97 -0.96
N LEU A 167 14.22 -12.81 -1.62
CA LEU A 167 13.30 -12.68 -2.74
C LEU A 167 13.76 -13.47 -3.97
N ARG A 168 15.07 -13.58 -4.22
CA ARG A 168 15.60 -14.47 -5.28
C ARG A 168 15.35 -15.94 -4.98
N PHE A 169 15.56 -16.35 -3.73
CA PHE A 169 15.29 -17.72 -3.33
C PHE A 169 13.79 -18.04 -3.44
N PHE A 170 12.94 -17.11 -2.98
CA PHE A 170 11.50 -17.22 -3.10
C PHE A 170 11.05 -17.34 -4.56
N SER A 171 11.51 -16.47 -5.46
CA SER A 171 11.13 -16.55 -6.88
C SER A 171 11.57 -17.87 -7.50
N GLY A 172 12.78 -18.35 -7.20
CA GLY A 172 13.25 -19.68 -7.63
C GLY A 172 12.35 -20.82 -7.17
N LEU A 173 11.90 -20.81 -5.90
CA LEU A 173 10.93 -21.78 -5.40
C LEU A 173 9.59 -21.72 -6.15
N VAL A 174 9.11 -20.52 -6.51
CA VAL A 174 7.87 -20.36 -7.27
C VAL A 174 8.02 -20.91 -8.69
N PHE A 175 9.15 -20.65 -9.36
CA PHE A 175 9.45 -21.23 -10.68
C PHE A 175 9.54 -22.76 -10.62
N GLU A 176 10.22 -23.31 -9.61
CA GLU A 176 10.29 -24.75 -9.39
C GLU A 176 8.89 -25.36 -9.18
N TRP A 177 8.10 -24.74 -8.30
CA TRP A 177 6.72 -25.16 -8.01
C TRP A 177 5.82 -25.12 -9.24
N GLY A 178 5.95 -24.08 -10.08
CA GLY A 178 5.22 -23.94 -11.34
C GLY A 178 5.76 -24.78 -12.51
N GLY A 179 6.86 -25.52 -12.32
CA GLY A 179 7.46 -26.39 -13.33
C GLY A 179 8.35 -25.68 -14.36
N GLU A 180 8.77 -24.44 -14.10
CA GLU A 180 9.66 -23.62 -14.94
C GLU A 180 11.12 -23.74 -14.49
N TRP A 181 11.65 -24.96 -14.44
CA TRP A 181 12.99 -25.30 -13.89
C TRP A 181 14.18 -24.53 -14.47
N ASN A 182 14.07 -24.01 -15.70
CA ASN A 182 15.15 -23.22 -16.32
C ASN A 182 15.23 -21.80 -15.75
N ASP A 183 14.13 -21.31 -15.18
CA ASP A 183 13.99 -19.98 -14.60
C ASP A 183 14.11 -20.03 -13.04
N ALA A 184 14.26 -21.23 -12.46
CA ALA A 184 14.38 -21.50 -11.02
C ALA A 184 15.80 -21.27 -10.46
#